data_AF-A0A9W9XJ48-F1
#
_entry.id   AF-A0A9W9XJ48-F1
#
_cell.length_a   1.000
_cell.length_b   1.000
_cell.length_c   1.000
_cell.angle_alpha   90.00
_cell.angle_beta   90.00
_cell.angle_gamma   90.00
#
_symmetry.space_group_name_H-M   'P 1'
#
loop_
_entity.id
_entity.type
_entity.pdbx_description
1 polymer ?
#
loop_
_entity_poly.entity_id
_entity_poly.type
_entity_poly.pdbx_seq_one_letter_code
_entity_poly.pdbx_strand_id
1 'polypeptide(L)'
;MEGGSKTPSVDVDPFSQGKETPDNTRARHTDEIVKRMIHELPKNMRRDRWSRTNKDLCDAHQGLNADLMTDLFNLVQREVGHHLRKFDAYPDLLKPLDILIIQKLQAIRGMWEKPDSKDQTVLEAWNYDISCCQGCMVARVASDKNALRNIRIALLARTQTRLNDAPRKLMKFIDTCIDLFPDEVDELYGTSSQFAFILKDTRKACSKAWSKDSAHADDAKPSRRRHTHHGKTDKSDKNGKSARSHRPASDSGYDPRKKYTQPPPPITSAHPAERVQDVSSDVKVFQESCENIIPYEARSKLGPELGLHH
;
A
#
# COMPACT_ATOMS: atom_id res chain seq x y z
N MET A 1 44.12 42.49 -66.05
CA MET A 1 44.58 43.19 -64.83
C MET A 1 43.37 43.39 -63.96
N GLU A 2 43.54 43.12 -62.67
CA GLU A 2 42.61 43.32 -61.54
C GLU A 2 41.34 42.43 -61.56
N GLY A 3 41.05 41.55 -60.60
CA GLY A 3 41.55 41.41 -59.22
C GLY A 3 40.39 41.66 -58.25
N GLY A 4 39.81 40.60 -57.68
CA GLY A 4 38.69 40.70 -56.74
C GLY A 4 38.53 39.43 -55.92
N SER A 5 39.24 39.39 -54.79
CA SER A 5 39.37 38.28 -53.84
C SER A 5 38.06 37.95 -53.11
N LYS A 6 37.68 36.67 -53.08
CA LYS A 6 36.67 36.12 -52.17
C LYS A 6 37.36 35.52 -50.94
N THR A 7 37.00 36.00 -49.75
CA THR A 7 37.28 35.33 -48.49
C THR A 7 36.14 34.35 -48.16
N PRO A 8 36.41 33.13 -47.65
CA PRO A 8 35.37 32.28 -47.09
C PRO A 8 35.15 32.58 -45.60
N SER A 9 33.88 32.79 -45.24
CA SER A 9 33.38 32.87 -43.87
C SER A 9 33.50 31.50 -43.20
N VAL A 10 34.12 31.43 -42.02
CA VAL A 10 34.26 30.22 -41.22
C VAL A 10 33.14 30.18 -40.19
N ASP A 11 32.34 29.12 -40.25
CA ASP A 11 31.32 28.73 -39.28
C ASP A 11 31.93 28.44 -37.90
N VAL A 12 31.29 28.96 -36.85
CA VAL A 12 31.45 28.44 -35.48
C VAL A 12 30.06 28.43 -34.83
N ASP A 13 29.40 27.27 -34.86
CA ASP A 13 28.22 26.98 -34.06
C ASP A 13 28.63 26.75 -32.59
N PRO A 14 28.17 27.55 -31.62
CA PRO A 14 28.61 27.44 -30.23
C PRO A 14 27.56 26.73 -29.37
N PHE A 15 27.03 25.57 -29.76
CA PHE A 15 26.10 24.82 -28.88
C PHE A 15 26.15 23.30 -29.13
N SER A 16 27.31 22.68 -28.88
CA SER A 16 27.36 21.24 -28.58
C SER A 16 27.09 21.02 -27.10
N GLN A 17 25.79 20.96 -26.74
CA GLN A 17 25.37 20.41 -25.46
C GLN A 17 25.76 18.93 -25.42
N GLY A 18 26.61 18.58 -24.45
CA GLY A 18 26.99 17.21 -24.18
C GLY A 18 25.74 16.35 -23.95
N LYS A 19 25.55 15.36 -24.83
CA LYS A 19 24.64 14.25 -24.56
C LYS A 19 25.23 13.46 -23.40
N GLU A 20 24.77 13.73 -22.19
CA GLU A 20 24.92 12.80 -21.07
C GLU A 20 24.31 11.47 -21.51
N THR A 21 25.17 10.49 -21.75
CA THR A 21 24.74 9.13 -22.04
C THR A 21 24.27 8.49 -20.73
N PRO A 22 23.05 7.92 -20.66
CA PRO A 22 22.58 7.28 -19.45
C PRO A 22 23.51 6.11 -19.11
N ASP A 23 23.94 6.04 -17.84
CA ASP A 23 24.84 5.03 -17.29
C ASP A 23 24.21 3.63 -17.35
N ASN A 24 24.32 3.02 -18.52
CA ASN A 24 23.72 1.73 -18.89
C ASN A 24 24.36 0.55 -18.13
N THR A 25 25.56 0.75 -17.57
CA THR A 25 26.30 -0.28 -16.84
C THR A 25 25.64 -0.58 -15.49
N ARG A 26 25.23 0.46 -14.77
CA ARG A 26 24.55 0.31 -13.47
C ARG A 26 23.21 -0.40 -13.58
N ALA A 27 22.42 -0.07 -14.60
CA ALA A 27 21.11 -0.68 -14.84
C ALA A 27 21.22 -2.18 -15.18
N ARG A 28 22.20 -2.56 -16.00
CA ARG A 28 22.45 -3.98 -16.34
C ARG A 28 22.86 -4.78 -15.11
N HIS A 29 23.74 -4.22 -14.28
CA HIS A 29 24.18 -4.89 -13.06
C HIS A 29 23.00 -5.12 -12.08
N THR A 30 22.10 -4.16 -11.93
CA THR A 30 20.90 -4.34 -11.11
C THR A 30 19.96 -5.43 -11.66
N ASP A 31 19.79 -5.50 -12.98
CA ASP A 31 18.96 -6.54 -13.62
C ASP A 31 19.52 -7.95 -13.39
N GLU A 32 20.84 -8.11 -13.45
CA GLU A 32 21.51 -9.39 -13.18
C GLU A 32 21.36 -9.83 -11.72
N ILE A 33 21.46 -8.88 -10.78
CA ILE A 33 21.19 -9.15 -9.36
C ILE A 33 19.75 -9.62 -9.18
N VAL A 34 18.78 -8.90 -9.74
CA VAL A 34 17.35 -9.26 -9.63
C VAL A 34 17.10 -10.66 -10.19
N LYS A 35 17.65 -10.98 -11.37
CA LYS A 35 17.53 -12.33 -11.96
C LYS A 35 18.10 -13.41 -11.05
N ARG A 36 19.27 -13.16 -10.43
CA ARG A 36 19.89 -14.09 -9.48
C ARG A 36 19.01 -14.32 -8.26
N MET A 37 18.50 -13.25 -7.65
CA MET A 37 17.60 -13.34 -6.51
C MET A 37 16.33 -14.12 -6.85
N ILE A 38 15.76 -13.90 -8.04
CA ILE A 38 14.61 -14.66 -8.53
C ILE A 38 14.94 -16.15 -8.65
N HIS A 39 16.14 -16.50 -9.12
CA HIS A 39 16.55 -17.90 -9.23
C HIS A 39 16.65 -18.62 -7.89
N GLU A 40 16.94 -17.91 -6.80
CA GLU A 40 17.03 -18.43 -5.43
C GLU A 40 15.65 -18.61 -4.77
N LEU A 41 14.58 -18.06 -5.36
CA LEU A 41 13.24 -18.21 -4.82
C LEU A 41 12.73 -19.67 -4.86
N PRO A 42 11.83 -20.04 -3.92
CA PRO A 42 11.09 -21.30 -3.97
C PRO A 42 10.44 -21.53 -5.34
N LYS A 43 10.39 -22.80 -5.78
CA LYS A 43 9.91 -23.18 -7.13
C LYS A 43 8.51 -22.65 -7.45
N ASN A 44 7.61 -22.57 -6.46
CA ASN A 44 6.25 -22.05 -6.62
C ASN A 44 6.17 -20.52 -6.83
N MET A 45 7.23 -19.78 -6.48
CA MET A 45 7.35 -18.33 -6.72
C MET A 45 8.05 -18.00 -8.04
N ARG A 46 8.73 -18.99 -8.62
CA ARG A 46 9.40 -18.86 -9.91
C ARG A 46 8.47 -19.24 -11.05
N ARG A 47 8.81 -18.78 -12.25
CA ARG A 47 8.13 -19.11 -13.50
C ARG A 47 8.09 -20.62 -13.70
N ASP A 48 6.91 -21.15 -14.02
CA ASP A 48 6.78 -22.53 -14.44
C ASP A 48 7.48 -22.75 -15.79
N ARG A 49 8.20 -23.86 -15.92
CA ARG A 49 8.98 -24.23 -17.11
C ARG A 49 8.10 -24.33 -18.36
N TRP A 50 6.80 -24.57 -18.18
CA TRP A 50 5.83 -24.71 -19.27
C TRP A 50 5.04 -23.44 -19.56
N SER A 51 5.20 -22.38 -18.78
CA SER A 51 4.62 -21.08 -19.10
C SER A 51 5.40 -20.46 -20.27
N ARG A 52 4.73 -20.28 -21.41
CA ARG A 52 5.39 -19.85 -22.66
C ARG A 52 5.68 -18.35 -22.70
N THR A 53 4.91 -17.51 -22.00
CA THR A 53 5.14 -16.05 -21.93
C THR A 53 4.54 -15.44 -20.67
N ASN A 54 5.27 -14.51 -20.04
CA ASN A 54 4.77 -13.64 -18.97
C ASN A 54 4.61 -12.23 -19.54
N LYS A 55 3.50 -11.96 -20.25
CA LYS A 55 3.29 -10.67 -20.92
C LYS A 55 3.22 -9.48 -19.96
N ASP A 56 2.90 -9.76 -18.70
CA ASP A 56 2.73 -8.74 -17.66
C ASP A 56 4.00 -8.51 -16.82
N LEU A 57 5.14 -9.08 -17.22
CA LEU A 57 6.43 -8.93 -16.54
C LEU A 57 7.51 -8.45 -17.52
N CYS A 58 8.37 -7.54 -17.07
CA CYS A 58 9.54 -7.10 -17.82
C CYS A 58 10.67 -8.15 -17.80
N ASP A 59 11.71 -7.94 -18.61
CA ASP A 59 12.84 -8.86 -18.76
C ASP A 59 13.59 -9.17 -17.45
N ALA A 60 13.62 -8.21 -16.52
CA ALA A 60 14.21 -8.40 -15.20
C ALA A 60 13.35 -9.33 -14.32
N HIS A 61 12.02 -9.26 -14.45
CA HIS A 61 11.06 -9.98 -13.63
C HIS A 61 10.49 -11.24 -14.28
N GLN A 62 10.85 -11.55 -15.54
CA GLN A 62 10.28 -12.69 -16.29
C GLN A 62 10.45 -14.06 -15.62
N GLY A 63 11.41 -14.20 -14.69
CA GLY A 63 11.63 -15.41 -13.91
C GLY A 63 10.66 -15.63 -12.75
N LEU A 64 9.81 -14.64 -12.43
CA LEU A 64 8.76 -14.76 -11.42
C LEU A 64 7.55 -15.53 -11.96
N ASN A 65 6.78 -16.10 -11.05
CA ASN A 65 5.46 -16.63 -11.34
C ASN A 65 4.50 -15.47 -11.66
N ALA A 66 4.10 -15.32 -12.93
CA ALA A 66 3.21 -14.23 -13.33
C ALA A 66 1.83 -14.33 -12.71
N ASP A 67 1.23 -15.53 -12.63
CA ASP A 67 -0.09 -15.70 -12.01
C ASP A 67 -0.08 -15.20 -10.56
N LEU A 68 1.00 -15.48 -9.82
CA LEU A 68 1.17 -14.98 -8.46
C LEU A 68 1.29 -13.45 -8.43
N MET A 69 2.07 -12.85 -9.33
CA MET A 69 2.21 -11.39 -9.42
C MET A 69 0.89 -10.73 -9.81
N THR A 70 0.15 -11.30 -10.75
CA THR A 70 -1.19 -10.86 -11.15
C THR A 70 -2.17 -10.94 -9.98
N ASP A 71 -2.19 -12.04 -9.24
CA ASP A 71 -3.05 -12.20 -8.07
C ASP A 71 -2.74 -11.16 -6.99
N LEU A 72 -1.45 -10.96 -6.67
CA LEU A 72 -1.02 -9.95 -5.68
C LEU A 72 -1.37 -8.53 -6.15
N PHE A 73 -1.08 -8.21 -7.40
CA PHE A 73 -1.37 -6.91 -7.97
C PHE A 73 -2.88 -6.62 -7.98
N ASN A 74 -3.70 -7.58 -8.40
CA ASN A 74 -5.17 -7.47 -8.36
C ASN A 74 -5.69 -7.23 -6.94
N LEU A 75 -5.09 -7.87 -5.94
CA LEU A 75 -5.43 -7.63 -4.54
C LEU A 75 -5.11 -6.19 -4.12
N VAL A 76 -3.94 -5.67 -4.48
CA VAL A 76 -3.56 -4.27 -4.23
C VAL A 76 -4.54 -3.33 -4.92
N GLN A 77 -4.79 -3.49 -6.23
CA GLN A 77 -5.72 -2.65 -6.99
C GLN A 77 -7.12 -2.64 -6.37
N ARG A 78 -7.60 -3.79 -5.92
CA ARG A 78 -8.92 -3.89 -5.29
C ARG A 78 -8.96 -3.14 -3.95
N GLU A 79 -7.89 -3.18 -3.17
CA GLU A 79 -7.82 -2.49 -1.88
C GLU A 79 -7.73 -0.98 -2.04
N VAL A 80 -6.93 -0.48 -2.99
CA VAL A 80 -6.72 0.96 -3.21
C VAL A 80 -7.71 1.59 -4.19
N GLY A 81 -8.56 0.80 -4.84
CA GLY A 81 -9.59 1.26 -5.77
C GLY A 81 -10.98 0.86 -5.29
N HIS A 82 -11.41 -0.36 -5.63
CA HIS A 82 -12.79 -0.81 -5.41
C HIS A 82 -13.28 -0.66 -3.96
N HIS A 83 -12.43 -0.93 -2.96
CA HIS A 83 -12.82 -0.78 -1.55
C HIS A 83 -12.91 0.68 -1.08
N LEU A 84 -12.35 1.63 -1.83
CA LEU A 84 -12.40 3.05 -1.51
C LEU A 84 -13.65 3.77 -2.03
N ARG A 85 -14.37 3.20 -3.00
CA ARG A 85 -15.53 3.84 -3.66
C ARG A 85 -16.59 4.43 -2.72
N LYS A 86 -16.75 3.85 -1.53
CA LYS A 86 -17.73 4.33 -0.55
C LYS A 86 -17.28 5.62 0.13
N PHE A 87 -15.98 5.82 0.28
CA PHE A 87 -15.47 7.08 0.80
C PHE A 87 -15.61 8.17 -0.27
N ASP A 88 -15.31 7.85 -1.52
CA ASP A 88 -15.43 8.77 -2.66
C ASP A 88 -16.87 9.28 -2.84
N ALA A 89 -17.88 8.44 -2.59
CA ALA A 89 -19.28 8.81 -2.68
C ALA A 89 -19.80 9.66 -1.50
N TYR A 90 -19.09 9.68 -0.36
CA TYR A 90 -19.53 10.40 0.84
C TYR A 90 -18.39 11.21 1.48
N PRO A 91 -17.77 12.15 0.75
CA PRO A 91 -16.61 12.91 1.21
C PRO A 91 -16.91 13.71 2.50
N ASP A 92 -18.13 14.19 2.68
CA ASP A 92 -18.56 14.96 3.85
C ASP A 92 -18.51 14.16 5.18
N LEU A 93 -18.43 12.83 5.09
CA LEU A 93 -18.33 11.96 6.26
C LEU A 93 -16.88 11.69 6.69
N LEU A 94 -15.90 12.08 5.87
CA LEU A 94 -14.49 11.82 6.13
C LEU A 94 -13.94 12.86 7.11
N LYS A 95 -13.19 12.38 8.12
CA LYS A 95 -12.42 13.26 9.00
C LYS A 95 -11.11 13.65 8.31
N PRO A 96 -10.45 14.76 8.72
CA PRO A 96 -9.19 15.19 8.10
C PRO A 96 -8.12 14.09 7.97
N LEU A 97 -7.96 13.26 9.01
CA LEU A 97 -7.02 12.14 8.96
C LEU A 97 -7.44 11.04 7.98
N ASP A 98 -8.75 10.75 7.87
CA ASP A 98 -9.25 9.75 6.92
C ASP A 98 -8.99 10.20 5.49
N ILE A 99 -9.20 11.49 5.20
CA ILE A 99 -8.92 12.10 3.90
C ILE A 99 -7.45 11.86 3.52
N LEU A 100 -6.52 12.14 4.43
CA LEU A 100 -5.09 11.94 4.17
C LEU A 100 -4.76 10.47 3.88
N ILE A 101 -5.30 9.53 4.67
CA ILE A 101 -5.06 8.09 4.45
C ILE A 101 -5.64 7.66 3.09
N ILE A 102 -6.85 8.10 2.75
CA ILE A 102 -7.52 7.76 1.49
C ILE A 102 -6.79 8.35 0.30
N GLN A 103 -6.34 9.61 0.36
CA GLN A 103 -5.56 10.24 -0.70
C GLN A 103 -4.24 9.49 -0.94
N LYS A 104 -3.52 9.11 0.12
CA LYS A 104 -2.28 8.33 0.00
C LYS A 104 -2.53 6.94 -0.60
N LEU A 105 -3.66 6.31 -0.30
CA LEU A 105 -4.05 5.05 -0.93
C LEU A 105 -4.41 5.26 -2.41
N GLN A 106 -5.17 6.30 -2.75
CA GLN A 106 -5.54 6.62 -4.12
C GLN A 106 -4.32 6.98 -4.97
N ALA A 107 -3.30 7.64 -4.41
CA ALA A 107 -2.07 7.99 -5.10
C ALA A 107 -1.34 6.77 -5.69
N ILE A 108 -1.46 5.60 -5.06
CA ILE A 108 -0.88 4.32 -5.53
C ILE A 108 -1.43 3.95 -6.93
N ARG A 109 -2.68 4.34 -7.24
CA ARG A 109 -3.32 4.07 -8.54
C ARG A 109 -2.57 4.71 -9.71
N GLY A 110 -1.82 5.78 -9.46
CA GLY A 110 -1.00 6.45 -10.47
C GLY A 110 0.01 5.52 -11.16
N MET A 111 0.39 4.39 -10.54
CA MET A 111 1.24 3.39 -11.18
C MET A 111 0.65 2.77 -12.45
N TRP A 112 -0.68 2.62 -12.54
CA TRP A 112 -1.36 1.96 -13.66
C TRP A 112 -2.48 2.80 -14.30
N GLU A 113 -2.86 3.92 -13.70
CA GLU A 113 -3.76 4.88 -14.31
C GLU A 113 -2.93 5.91 -15.07
N LYS A 114 -3.15 5.96 -16.39
CA LYS A 114 -2.47 6.96 -17.21
C LYS A 114 -2.88 8.35 -16.71
N PRO A 115 -1.93 9.27 -16.52
CA PRO A 115 -2.27 10.65 -16.18
C PRO A 115 -3.10 11.22 -17.32
N ASP A 116 -4.37 11.52 -17.05
CA ASP A 116 -5.18 12.32 -17.97
C ASP A 116 -4.73 13.77 -17.84
N SER A 117 -4.59 14.45 -18.98
CA SER A 117 -4.26 15.88 -19.01
C SER A 117 -5.39 16.76 -18.47
N LYS A 118 -6.60 16.21 -18.30
CA LYS A 118 -7.80 16.92 -17.84
C LYS A 118 -8.25 16.58 -16.43
N ASP A 119 -7.78 15.49 -15.84
CA ASP A 119 -8.22 15.11 -14.51
C ASP A 119 -7.45 15.87 -13.43
N GLN A 120 -8.20 16.24 -12.41
CA GLN A 120 -7.69 16.82 -11.18
C GLN A 120 -6.76 15.78 -10.56
N THR A 121 -5.47 16.01 -10.74
CA THR A 121 -4.41 15.05 -10.47
C THR A 121 -4.52 14.66 -9.00
N VAL A 122 -4.65 13.36 -8.70
CA VAL A 122 -4.55 12.88 -7.32
C VAL A 122 -3.26 13.45 -6.75
N LEU A 123 -3.38 14.22 -5.66
CA LEU A 123 -2.25 14.90 -5.05
C LEU A 123 -1.18 13.86 -4.74
N GLU A 124 0.04 14.06 -5.26
CA GLU A 124 1.18 13.14 -5.09
C GLU A 124 0.96 11.74 -5.68
N ALA A 125 0.21 11.64 -6.79
CA ALA A 125 0.09 10.39 -7.54
C ALA A 125 1.46 9.77 -7.85
N TRP A 126 1.54 8.45 -7.71
CA TRP A 126 2.74 7.71 -8.04
C TRP A 126 3.00 7.74 -9.55
N ASN A 127 4.27 7.76 -9.94
CA ASN A 127 4.66 7.79 -11.35
C ASN A 127 4.14 6.54 -12.08
N TYR A 128 3.45 6.78 -13.19
CA TYR A 128 2.96 5.75 -14.10
C TYR A 128 4.11 4.84 -14.56
N ASP A 129 3.93 3.52 -14.42
CA ASP A 129 4.92 2.55 -14.85
C ASP A 129 4.70 2.19 -16.33
N ILE A 130 5.55 2.73 -17.19
CA ILE A 130 5.49 2.53 -18.64
C ILE A 130 5.68 1.06 -19.02
N SER A 131 6.41 0.28 -18.22
CA SER A 131 6.63 -1.14 -18.48
C SER A 131 5.36 -1.97 -18.26
N CYS A 132 4.37 -1.41 -17.56
CA CYS A 132 3.17 -2.12 -17.08
C CYS A 132 3.49 -3.43 -16.34
N CYS A 133 4.72 -3.58 -15.84
CA CYS A 133 5.19 -4.80 -15.21
C CYS A 133 4.59 -4.93 -13.81
N GLN A 134 3.76 -5.95 -13.60
CA GLN A 134 3.12 -6.20 -12.31
C GLN A 134 4.14 -6.51 -11.21
N GLY A 135 5.26 -7.17 -11.56
CA GLY A 135 6.38 -7.39 -10.64
C GLY A 135 7.00 -6.08 -10.15
N CYS A 136 7.22 -5.12 -11.04
CA CYS A 136 7.74 -3.79 -10.68
C CYS A 136 6.77 -3.04 -9.76
N MET A 137 5.47 -3.04 -10.09
CA MET A 137 4.45 -2.36 -9.30
C MET A 137 4.32 -2.96 -7.89
N VAL A 138 4.29 -4.30 -7.79
CA VAL A 138 4.26 -5.00 -6.50
C VAL A 138 5.53 -4.72 -5.69
N ALA A 139 6.71 -4.76 -6.32
CA ALA A 139 7.98 -4.45 -5.65
C ALA A 139 8.02 -3.00 -5.14
N ARG A 140 7.48 -2.04 -5.89
CA ARG A 140 7.39 -0.65 -5.47
C ARG A 140 6.52 -0.49 -4.22
N VAL A 141 5.37 -1.16 -4.17
CA VAL A 141 4.52 -1.19 -2.95
C VAL A 141 5.25 -1.86 -1.80
N ALA A 142 5.91 -3.00 -2.03
CA ALA A 142 6.63 -3.75 -1.02
C ALA A 142 7.83 -2.98 -0.42
N SER A 143 8.37 -2.01 -1.15
CA SER A 143 9.55 -1.23 -0.74
C SER A 143 9.18 0.11 -0.08
N ASP A 144 7.90 0.50 -0.09
CA ASP A 144 7.45 1.78 0.47
C ASP A 144 6.71 1.56 1.80
N LYS A 145 7.38 1.94 2.90
CA LYS A 145 6.83 1.82 4.25
C LYS A 145 5.51 2.56 4.47
N ASN A 146 5.30 3.70 3.82
CA ASN A 146 4.07 4.48 3.96
C ASN A 146 2.91 3.81 3.22
N ALA A 147 3.17 3.26 2.03
CA ALA A 147 2.21 2.47 1.27
C ALA A 147 1.79 1.23 2.06
N LEU A 148 2.76 0.47 2.61
CA LEU A 148 2.48 -0.70 3.44
C LEU A 148 1.63 -0.35 4.66
N ARG A 149 1.99 0.70 5.41
CA ARG A 149 1.21 1.21 6.56
C ARG A 149 -0.22 1.55 6.15
N ASN A 150 -0.40 2.34 5.09
CA ASN A 150 -1.72 2.79 4.66
C ASN A 150 -2.60 1.64 4.14
N ILE A 151 -2.04 0.71 3.38
CA ILE A 151 -2.76 -0.49 2.92
C ILE A 151 -3.17 -1.34 4.13
N ARG A 152 -2.28 -1.50 5.11
CA ARG A 152 -2.58 -2.25 6.34
C ARG A 152 -3.71 -1.60 7.14
N ILE A 153 -3.72 -0.27 7.27
CA ILE A 153 -4.81 0.50 7.89
C ILE A 153 -6.15 0.16 7.23
N ALA A 154 -6.22 0.23 5.89
CA ALA A 154 -7.44 -0.07 5.13
C ALA A 154 -7.92 -1.52 5.35
N LEU A 155 -7.00 -2.48 5.30
CA LEU A 155 -7.28 -3.89 5.52
C LEU A 155 -7.82 -4.17 6.94
N LEU A 156 -7.21 -3.59 7.97
CA LEU A 156 -7.64 -3.73 9.36
C LEU A 156 -9.02 -3.08 9.58
N ALA A 157 -9.25 -1.88 9.05
CA ALA A 157 -10.52 -1.16 9.19
C ALA A 157 -11.71 -1.96 8.63
N ARG A 158 -11.45 -2.79 7.60
CA ARG A 158 -12.43 -3.64 6.93
C ARG A 158 -12.59 -5.02 7.54
N THR A 159 -11.60 -5.50 8.29
CA THR A 159 -11.64 -6.84 8.89
C THR A 159 -12.72 -6.90 9.96
N GLN A 160 -13.64 -7.85 9.80
CA GLN A 160 -14.68 -8.12 10.77
C GLN A 160 -14.06 -8.95 11.89
N THR A 161 -14.34 -8.60 13.15
CA THR A 161 -13.88 -9.32 14.34
C THR A 161 -14.59 -10.67 14.52
N ARG A 162 -15.02 -11.32 13.44
CA ARG A 162 -15.63 -12.66 13.52
C ARG A 162 -14.49 -13.66 13.55
N LEU A 163 -14.47 -14.49 14.59
CA LEU A 163 -13.40 -15.43 14.94
C LEU A 163 -12.98 -16.43 13.84
N ASN A 164 -13.71 -16.52 12.73
CA ASN A 164 -13.51 -17.53 11.68
C ASN A 164 -13.09 -16.94 10.32
N ASP A 165 -12.87 -15.63 10.22
CA ASP A 165 -12.43 -15.03 8.97
C ASP A 165 -10.92 -15.21 8.82
N ALA A 166 -10.50 -16.11 7.92
CA ALA A 166 -9.09 -16.32 7.62
C ALA A 166 -8.41 -14.99 7.22
N PRO A 167 -7.15 -14.75 7.65
CA PRO A 167 -6.43 -13.55 7.26
C PRO A 167 -6.42 -13.41 5.74
N ARG A 168 -6.81 -12.23 5.26
CA ARG A 168 -6.85 -11.95 3.81
C ARG A 168 -5.45 -12.19 3.23
N LYS A 169 -5.36 -12.83 2.06
CA LYS A 169 -4.07 -13.11 1.38
C LYS A 169 -3.18 -11.85 1.32
N LEU A 170 -3.77 -10.70 1.01
CA LEU A 170 -3.06 -9.41 0.97
C LEU A 170 -2.52 -9.00 2.35
N MET A 171 -3.24 -9.24 3.45
CA MET A 171 -2.75 -8.90 4.78
C MET A 171 -1.44 -9.64 5.09
N LYS A 172 -1.38 -10.93 4.79
CA LYS A 172 -0.16 -11.72 5.01
C LYS A 172 1.02 -11.16 4.22
N PHE A 173 0.78 -10.81 2.95
CA PHE A 173 1.80 -10.18 2.11
C PHE A 173 2.30 -8.86 2.71
N ILE A 174 1.38 -7.97 3.10
CA ILE A 174 1.72 -6.66 3.66
C ILE A 174 2.47 -6.79 4.99
N ASP A 175 2.00 -7.65 5.90
CA ASP A 175 2.68 -7.90 7.19
C ASP A 175 4.10 -8.44 6.95
N THR A 176 4.28 -9.42 6.05
CA THR A 176 5.61 -9.93 5.69
C THR A 176 6.52 -8.86 5.08
N CYS A 177 6.00 -7.92 4.28
CA CYS A 177 6.79 -6.80 3.78
C CYS A 177 7.18 -5.82 4.88
N ILE A 178 6.29 -5.55 5.86
CA ILE A 178 6.58 -4.70 7.01
C ILE A 178 7.70 -5.30 7.87
N ASP A 179 7.72 -6.62 8.03
CA ASP A 179 8.75 -7.32 8.80
C ASP A 179 10.17 -7.15 8.20
N LEU A 180 10.30 -6.65 6.95
CA LEU A 180 11.57 -6.30 6.33
C LEU A 180 12.14 -4.93 6.79
N PHE A 181 11.40 -4.17 7.61
CA PHE A 181 11.81 -2.88 8.16
C PHE A 181 12.01 -2.97 9.68
N PRO A 182 13.08 -3.63 10.16
CA PRO A 182 13.22 -3.99 11.58
C PRO A 182 13.26 -2.76 12.52
N ASP A 183 13.80 -1.64 12.07
CA ASP A 183 13.90 -0.42 12.87
C ASP A 183 12.57 0.32 13.02
N GLU A 184 11.59 0.01 12.16
CA GLU A 184 10.31 0.71 12.08
C GLU A 184 9.10 -0.20 12.29
N VAL A 185 9.32 -1.51 12.46
CA VAL A 185 8.28 -2.55 12.49
C VAL A 185 7.22 -2.27 13.56
N ASP A 186 7.63 -1.91 14.77
CA ASP A 186 6.72 -1.61 15.89
C ASP A 186 5.90 -0.34 15.62
N GLU A 187 6.54 0.69 15.05
CA GLU A 187 5.85 1.92 14.66
C GLU A 187 4.82 1.64 13.56
N LEU A 188 5.21 0.90 12.51
CA LEU A 188 4.35 0.55 11.39
C LEU A 188 3.14 -0.28 11.86
N TYR A 189 3.34 -1.26 12.74
CA TYR A 189 2.25 -2.05 13.32
C TYR A 189 1.36 -1.23 14.26
N GLY A 190 1.96 -0.45 15.16
CA GLY A 190 1.25 0.36 16.15
C GLY A 190 0.38 1.44 15.51
N THR A 191 0.98 2.28 14.65
CA THR A 191 0.28 3.35 13.94
C THR A 191 -0.81 2.79 13.01
N SER A 192 -0.53 1.70 12.30
CA SER A 192 -1.54 1.05 11.44
C SER A 192 -2.76 0.61 12.24
N SER A 193 -2.55 0.04 13.43
CA SER A 193 -3.63 -0.48 14.27
C SER A 193 -4.48 0.65 14.87
N GLN A 194 -3.82 1.73 15.31
CA GLN A 194 -4.50 2.92 15.84
C GLN A 194 -5.35 3.61 14.76
N PHE A 195 -4.77 3.86 13.59
CA PHE A 195 -5.49 4.55 12.50
C PHE A 195 -6.57 3.67 11.88
N ALA A 196 -6.41 2.35 11.86
CA ALA A 196 -7.45 1.43 11.43
C ALA A 196 -8.71 1.52 12.30
N PHE A 197 -8.57 1.74 13.61
CA PHE A 197 -9.71 1.93 14.51
C PHE A 197 -10.50 3.19 14.13
N ILE A 198 -9.80 4.29 13.85
CA ILE A 198 -10.40 5.56 13.44
C ILE A 198 -11.11 5.42 12.08
N LEU A 199 -10.39 4.91 11.07
CA LEU A 199 -10.92 4.76 9.71
C LEU A 199 -12.11 3.79 9.65
N LYS A 200 -12.16 2.80 10.56
CA LYS A 200 -13.26 1.84 10.66
C LYS A 200 -14.60 2.50 10.96
N ASP A 201 -14.63 3.55 11.77
CA ASP A 201 -15.88 4.24 12.10
C ASP A 201 -16.38 5.08 10.93
N THR A 202 -15.48 5.78 10.24
CA THR A 202 -15.78 6.49 8.98
C THR A 202 -16.29 5.52 7.92
N ARG A 203 -15.63 4.36 7.74
CA ARG A 203 -16.10 3.31 6.84
C ARG A 203 -17.52 2.84 7.15
N LYS A 204 -17.87 2.66 8.44
CA LYS A 204 -19.23 2.27 8.85
C LYS A 204 -20.24 3.36 8.51
N ALA A 205 -19.89 4.64 8.75
CA ALA A 205 -20.74 5.78 8.40
C ALA A 205 -21.01 5.83 6.89
N CYS A 206 -19.96 5.78 6.06
CA CYS A 206 -20.08 5.72 4.60
C CYS A 206 -20.87 4.48 4.15
N SER A 207 -20.66 3.32 4.79
CA SER A 207 -21.42 2.10 4.45
C SER A 207 -22.91 2.22 4.79
N LYS A 208 -23.26 2.90 5.89
CA LYS A 208 -24.64 3.16 6.28
C LYS A 208 -25.30 4.14 5.32
N ALA A 209 -24.60 5.21 4.93
CA ALA A 209 -25.07 6.15 3.91
C ALA A 209 -25.30 5.41 2.57
N TRP A 210 -24.32 4.64 2.10
CA TRP A 210 -24.42 3.82 0.89
C TRP A 210 -25.65 2.91 0.86
N SER A 211 -25.97 2.27 1.98
CA SER A 211 -27.12 1.36 2.06
C SER A 211 -28.49 2.07 2.03
N LYS A 212 -28.52 3.37 2.34
CA LYS A 212 -29.75 4.19 2.35
C LYS A 212 -29.96 4.93 1.03
N ASP A 213 -28.91 5.09 0.25
CA ASP A 213 -28.96 5.78 -1.02
C ASP A 213 -29.67 4.94 -2.06
N SER A 214 -30.79 5.45 -2.57
CA SER A 214 -31.58 4.79 -3.61
C SER A 214 -30.77 4.61 -4.90
N ALA A 215 -29.80 5.48 -5.19
CA ALA A 215 -28.92 5.35 -6.36
C ALA A 215 -28.02 4.11 -6.29
N HIS A 216 -27.80 3.57 -5.09
CA HIS A 216 -26.95 2.41 -4.84
C HIS A 216 -27.71 1.22 -4.23
N ALA A 217 -29.05 1.28 -4.21
CA ALA A 217 -29.91 0.26 -3.60
C ALA A 217 -29.85 -1.10 -4.32
N ASP A 218 -29.51 -1.13 -5.61
CA ASP A 218 -29.36 -2.39 -6.35
C ASP A 218 -28.03 -3.10 -6.07
N ASP A 219 -26.95 -2.36 -5.78
CA ASP A 219 -25.68 -2.91 -5.29
C ASP A 219 -25.75 -3.37 -3.83
N ALA A 220 -26.66 -2.76 -3.05
CA ALA A 220 -26.81 -3.00 -1.63
C ALA A 220 -27.66 -4.24 -1.30
N LYS A 221 -28.35 -4.86 -2.28
CA LYS A 221 -29.10 -6.10 -2.04
C LYS A 221 -28.11 -7.20 -1.66
N PRO A 222 -28.07 -7.65 -0.39
CA PRO A 222 -27.49 -8.95 -0.13
C PRO A 222 -28.29 -9.92 -0.99
N SER A 223 -27.63 -10.83 -1.69
CA SER A 223 -28.29 -12.04 -2.17
C SER A 223 -29.06 -12.60 -0.99
N ARG A 224 -30.36 -12.29 -0.93
CA ARG A 224 -31.29 -12.98 -0.06
C ARG A 224 -31.12 -14.39 -0.57
N ARG A 225 -30.41 -15.22 0.20
CA ARG A 225 -30.51 -16.66 0.11
C ARG A 225 -32.01 -16.90 0.08
N ARG A 226 -32.54 -17.10 -1.13
CA ARG A 226 -33.88 -17.63 -1.31
C ARG A 226 -33.77 -18.93 -0.56
N HIS A 227 -34.35 -18.97 0.62
CA HIS A 227 -34.82 -20.23 1.15
C HIS A 227 -35.84 -20.69 0.13
N THR A 228 -35.33 -21.41 -0.88
CA THR A 228 -36.13 -22.16 -1.82
C THR A 228 -36.89 -23.13 -0.94
N HIS A 229 -38.14 -22.76 -0.65
CA HIS A 229 -39.10 -23.64 -0.04
C HIS A 229 -39.31 -24.74 -1.07
N HIS A 230 -38.53 -25.82 -0.96
CA HIS A 230 -38.72 -26.99 -1.79
C HIS A 230 -40.16 -27.44 -1.63
N GLY A 231 -40.85 -27.51 -2.77
CA GLY A 231 -42.26 -27.77 -2.88
C GLY A 231 -42.66 -29.09 -2.25
N LYS A 232 -43.88 -29.11 -1.74
CA LYS A 232 -44.64 -30.34 -1.61
C LYS A 232 -45.87 -30.20 -2.47
N THR A 233 -45.78 -30.72 -3.70
CA THR A 233 -46.95 -31.18 -4.45
C THR A 233 -47.18 -32.65 -4.11
N ASP A 234 -48.39 -32.87 -3.60
CA ASP A 234 -49.30 -34.00 -3.76
C ASP A 234 -49.07 -35.40 -3.17
N LYS A 235 -50.22 -35.92 -2.72
CA LYS A 235 -50.68 -37.31 -2.57
C LYS A 235 -50.61 -37.96 -1.17
N SER A 236 -51.80 -37.99 -0.57
CA SER A 236 -52.50 -39.15 0.02
C SER A 236 -51.70 -40.40 0.42
N ASP A 237 -52.11 -40.88 1.60
CA ASP A 237 -52.21 -42.27 2.04
C ASP A 237 -51.04 -42.96 2.77
N LYS A 238 -51.39 -43.25 4.04
CA LYS A 238 -51.18 -44.50 4.79
C LYS A 238 -49.83 -44.74 5.47
N ASN A 239 -49.93 -44.68 6.80
CA ASN A 239 -49.51 -45.72 7.76
C ASN A 239 -48.09 -46.28 7.63
N GLY A 240 -47.22 -45.84 8.53
CA GLY A 240 -45.92 -46.47 8.75
C GLY A 240 -45.26 -45.95 10.04
N LYS A 241 -45.48 -46.66 11.14
CA LYS A 241 -44.79 -46.49 12.41
C LYS A 241 -43.27 -46.53 12.21
N SER A 242 -42.52 -45.54 12.68
CA SER A 242 -41.16 -45.78 13.18
C SER A 242 -40.67 -44.63 14.06
N ALA A 243 -39.98 -45.02 15.13
CA ALA A 243 -39.64 -44.25 16.30
C ALA A 243 -38.41 -43.36 16.09
N ARG A 244 -38.43 -42.15 16.65
CA ARG A 244 -37.25 -41.57 17.34
C ARG A 244 -37.61 -40.30 18.12
N SER A 245 -37.66 -40.45 19.44
CA SER A 245 -37.04 -39.57 20.44
C SER A 245 -37.31 -38.06 20.29
N HIS A 246 -38.39 -37.60 20.90
CA HIS A 246 -38.45 -36.26 21.47
C HIS A 246 -37.42 -36.16 22.61
N ARG A 247 -36.37 -35.36 22.41
CA ARG A 247 -35.59 -34.76 23.50
C ARG A 247 -36.01 -33.30 23.64
N PRO A 248 -36.59 -32.87 24.76
CA PRO A 248 -36.72 -31.44 25.06
C PRO A 248 -35.32 -30.88 25.32
N ALA A 249 -35.01 -29.75 24.68
CA ALA A 249 -33.82 -28.97 24.99
C ALA A 249 -33.99 -28.35 26.38
N SER A 250 -33.38 -28.98 27.37
CA SER A 250 -33.11 -28.39 28.67
C SER A 250 -32.13 -27.23 28.50
N ASP A 251 -32.66 -26.02 28.74
CA ASP A 251 -32.14 -25.08 29.73
C ASP A 251 -30.61 -25.12 29.92
N SER A 252 -29.90 -24.49 28.98
CA SER A 252 -28.50 -24.10 29.15
C SER A 252 -28.48 -22.61 29.43
N GLY A 253 -28.70 -22.25 30.70
CA GLY A 253 -28.53 -20.91 31.27
C GLY A 253 -27.08 -20.41 31.23
N TYR A 254 -26.49 -20.34 30.05
CA TYR A 254 -25.19 -19.72 29.82
C TYR A 254 -25.40 -18.25 29.44
N ASP A 255 -25.43 -17.39 30.46
CA ASP A 255 -25.32 -15.93 30.31
C ASP A 255 -23.87 -15.50 30.63
N PRO A 256 -23.06 -15.13 29.61
CA PRO A 256 -21.68 -14.70 29.81
C PRO A 256 -21.52 -13.46 30.71
N ARG A 257 -22.60 -12.70 30.97
CA ARG A 257 -22.56 -11.47 31.77
C ARG A 257 -22.62 -11.71 33.28
N LYS A 258 -22.86 -12.93 33.75
CA LYS A 258 -22.89 -13.24 35.19
C LYS A 258 -21.52 -13.59 35.79
N LYS A 259 -20.45 -13.68 35.00
CA LYS A 259 -19.12 -14.11 35.48
C LYS A 259 -18.19 -13.01 36.02
N TYR A 260 -18.59 -11.75 35.99
CA TYR A 260 -17.82 -10.66 36.59
C TYR A 260 -18.65 -9.92 37.62
N THR A 261 -18.77 -10.50 38.81
CA THR A 261 -19.37 -9.84 39.99
C THR A 261 -18.34 -9.01 40.77
N GLN A 262 -17.08 -8.98 40.33
CA GLN A 262 -16.06 -8.15 40.95
C GLN A 262 -15.95 -6.82 40.19
N PRO A 263 -16.04 -5.67 40.89
CA PRO A 263 -15.71 -4.40 40.27
C PRO A 263 -14.26 -4.47 39.78
N PRO A 264 -13.93 -3.86 38.61
CA PRO A 264 -12.56 -3.80 38.16
C PRO A 264 -11.68 -3.20 39.27
N PRO A 265 -10.48 -3.73 39.51
CA PRO A 265 -9.60 -3.20 40.53
C PRO A 265 -9.33 -1.72 40.27
N PRO A 266 -9.29 -0.88 41.31
CA PRO A 266 -9.01 0.54 41.15
C PRO A 266 -7.67 0.71 40.43
N ILE A 267 -7.65 1.55 39.40
CA ILE A 267 -6.44 1.90 38.65
C ILE A 267 -5.58 2.78 39.56
N THR A 268 -4.83 2.17 40.46
CA THR A 268 -3.79 2.84 41.27
C THR A 268 -2.47 2.73 40.53
N SER A 269 -2.38 3.38 39.38
CA SER A 269 -1.12 3.64 38.70
C SER A 269 -1.16 5.09 38.25
N ALA A 270 -0.60 5.98 39.07
CA ALA A 270 -0.35 7.35 38.68
C ALA A 270 0.40 7.35 37.34
N HIS A 271 -0.14 8.10 36.39
CA HIS A 271 0.39 8.19 35.04
C HIS A 271 1.80 8.83 35.10
N PRO A 272 2.80 8.34 34.35
CA PRO A 272 4.14 8.92 34.35
C PRO A 272 4.22 10.41 33.94
N ALA A 273 3.12 10.99 33.46
CA ALA A 273 3.01 12.38 33.07
C ALA A 273 2.77 13.35 34.25
N GLU A 274 2.46 12.85 35.46
CA GLU A 274 2.22 13.70 36.65
C GLU A 274 3.47 13.95 37.50
N ARG A 275 4.65 13.50 37.06
CA ARG A 275 5.91 13.64 37.79
C ARG A 275 6.89 14.57 37.08
N VAL A 276 6.46 15.76 36.68
CA VAL A 276 7.34 16.90 36.40
C VAL A 276 6.64 18.20 36.82
N GLN A 277 6.87 18.61 38.06
CA GLN A 277 6.96 20.03 38.39
C GLN A 277 8.34 20.26 39.02
N ASP A 278 8.85 21.46 38.77
CA ASP A 278 9.96 22.12 39.45
C ASP A 278 11.39 21.89 38.92
N VAL A 279 11.72 22.62 37.83
CA VAL A 279 13.05 23.25 37.71
C VAL A 279 12.89 24.66 37.11
N SER A 280 13.03 25.63 38.01
CA SER A 280 13.82 26.86 37.91
C SER A 280 13.80 27.69 36.62
N SER A 281 13.37 28.92 36.81
CA SER A 281 13.63 30.13 36.03
C SER A 281 15.09 30.30 35.59
N ASP A 282 15.31 30.42 34.28
CA ASP A 282 16.18 31.45 33.69
C ASP A 282 15.93 31.55 32.18
N VAL A 283 15.17 32.58 31.79
CA VAL A 283 14.94 32.95 30.39
C VAL A 283 16.10 33.83 29.93
N LYS A 284 17.00 33.28 29.11
CA LYS A 284 17.83 34.07 28.20
C LYS A 284 17.34 33.86 26.77
N VAL A 285 16.72 34.92 26.26
CA VAL A 285 16.50 35.16 24.83
C VAL A 285 17.86 35.15 24.14
N PHE A 286 18.07 34.23 23.20
CA PHE A 286 19.13 34.34 22.21
C PHE A 286 18.54 34.05 20.83
N GLN A 287 18.66 35.06 19.99
CA GLN A 287 18.17 35.19 18.63
C GLN A 287 19.43 35.27 17.77
N GLU A 288 19.73 34.25 16.98
CA GLU A 288 20.83 34.24 15.99
C GLU A 288 20.53 33.12 14.98
N SER A 289 19.99 33.47 13.81
CA SER A 289 20.71 33.63 12.54
C SER A 289 21.02 32.29 11.85
N CYS A 290 20.13 31.88 10.94
CA CYS A 290 20.40 30.84 9.95
C CYS A 290 21.26 31.44 8.83
N GLU A 291 22.56 31.14 8.83
CA GLU A 291 23.41 31.30 7.65
C GLU A 291 24.10 29.98 7.29
N ASN A 292 23.85 29.56 6.05
CA ASN A 292 24.78 28.95 5.10
C ASN A 292 25.70 27.81 5.59
N ILE A 293 25.31 26.58 5.23
CA ILE A 293 26.26 25.46 5.12
C ILE A 293 26.42 25.11 3.63
N ILE A 294 27.54 25.55 3.07
CA ILE A 294 28.14 25.04 1.83
C ILE A 294 28.93 23.77 2.20
N PRO A 295 28.83 22.65 1.47
CA PRO A 295 29.69 21.51 1.69
C PRO A 295 31.07 21.69 1.02
N TYR A 296 32.08 21.40 1.83
CA TYR A 296 33.51 21.49 1.59
C TYR A 296 34.02 20.53 0.50
N GLU A 297 34.89 21.04 -0.37
CA GLU A 297 35.68 20.29 -1.35
C GLU A 297 36.76 19.41 -0.69
N ALA A 298 36.92 18.19 -1.20
CA ALA A 298 38.04 17.32 -0.92
C ALA A 298 39.12 17.42 -2.02
N ARG A 299 40.08 18.31 -1.76
CA ARG A 299 41.53 18.23 -2.01
C ARG A 299 42.05 16.99 -2.76
N SER A 300 42.48 17.17 -4.01
CA SER A 300 43.51 16.32 -4.64
C SER A 300 44.76 17.15 -4.95
N LYS A 301 45.87 16.72 -4.35
CA LYS A 301 47.23 17.19 -4.59
C LYS A 301 47.70 16.67 -5.96
N LEU A 302 48.38 17.51 -6.73
CA LEU A 302 49.75 17.27 -7.26
C LEU A 302 50.11 18.40 -8.24
N GLY A 303 51.12 19.18 -7.85
CA GLY A 303 51.81 20.15 -8.69
C GLY A 303 52.97 19.50 -9.46
N PRO A 304 53.75 20.30 -10.20
CA PRO A 304 54.17 20.01 -11.57
C PRO A 304 55.64 19.58 -11.70
N GLU A 305 55.97 18.90 -12.80
CA GLU A 305 57.32 18.95 -13.39
C GLU A 305 57.23 19.27 -14.89
N LEU A 306 57.74 20.44 -15.24
CA LEU A 306 58.23 20.80 -16.56
C LEU A 306 59.76 20.77 -16.46
N GLY A 307 60.40 20.00 -17.34
CA GLY A 307 61.86 19.96 -17.48
C GLY A 307 62.24 19.56 -18.90
N LEU A 308 62.42 20.57 -19.75
CA LEU A 308 63.16 20.48 -21.02
C LEU A 308 64.61 20.05 -20.74
N HIS A 309 65.13 19.09 -21.50
CA HIS A 309 66.51 19.09 -22.00
C HIS A 309 66.70 18.05 -23.12
N HIS A 310 67.42 18.50 -24.15
CA HIS A 310 67.85 17.84 -25.40
C HIS A 310 66.88 17.74 -26.58
#